data_AF-A0A8J9ZJH1-F1
#
_entry.id   AF-A0A8J9ZJH1-F1
#
_cell.length_a   1.000
_cell.length_b   1.000
_cell.length_c   1.000
_cell.angle_alpha   90.00
_cell.angle_beta   90.00
_cell.angle_gamma   90.00
#
_symmetry.space_group_name_H-M   'P 1'
#
loop_
_entity.id
_entity.type
_entity.pdbx_description
1 polymer ?
#
loop_
_entity_poly.entity_id
_entity_poly.type
_entity_poly.pdbx_seq_one_letter_code
_entity_poly.pdbx_strand_id
1 'polypeptide(L)'
;MSPLAAVAMLLVPLAAVVATTPVQGSRVGRQLAPEPDNSSADDSAAVSGTNSSSSSTGAAAAPRPGAACNASGHGTEFGSSFTFECRESYALSAVGSRYCSATGDRAWNYSCTYMGLGQLGECYWSPFANDLGSVLWYQCPFNSLVTGFYSEYDEAQKDRRWKLKCCRSDSSVLYNCQNSLPANTPTGELHFSVFGNYFLRGVFATFKRNVRRGETDRRFQFVSCKKRSGN
;
A
#
# COMPACT_ATOMS: atom_id res chain seq x y z
N MET A 1 29.43 -61.54 53.17
CA MET A 1 29.65 -60.68 54.36
C MET A 1 30.69 -59.65 53.96
N SER A 2 30.27 -58.44 53.63
CA SER A 2 31.12 -57.36 53.10
C SER A 2 31.36 -56.32 54.19
N PRO A 3 32.55 -55.71 54.32
CA PRO A 3 32.69 -54.48 55.09
C PRO A 3 32.55 -53.25 54.18
N LEU A 4 31.80 -52.27 54.69
CA LEU A 4 31.62 -50.95 54.12
C LEU A 4 32.92 -50.13 54.26
N ALA A 5 33.35 -49.50 53.17
CA ALA A 5 34.36 -48.45 53.19
C ALA A 5 33.66 -47.08 53.20
N ALA A 6 33.90 -46.29 54.24
CA ALA A 6 33.42 -44.91 54.37
C ALA A 6 34.38 -43.97 53.61
N VAL A 7 33.83 -43.12 52.73
CA VAL A 7 34.57 -42.08 52.02
C VAL A 7 34.37 -40.75 52.77
N ALA A 8 35.45 -40.18 53.28
CA ALA A 8 35.48 -38.86 53.90
C ALA A 8 35.49 -37.78 52.81
N MET A 9 34.47 -36.91 52.78
CA MET A 9 34.49 -35.70 51.94
C MET A 9 35.35 -34.62 52.60
N LEU A 10 36.44 -34.21 51.93
CA LEU A 10 37.15 -32.98 52.24
C LEU A 10 36.37 -31.77 51.68
N LEU A 11 35.95 -30.88 52.57
CA LEU A 11 35.45 -29.54 52.25
C LEU A 11 36.63 -28.58 52.06
N VAL A 12 36.77 -28.01 50.86
CA VAL A 12 37.70 -26.91 50.57
C VAL A 12 36.90 -25.59 50.58
N PRO A 13 37.28 -24.57 51.36
CA PRO A 13 36.60 -23.28 51.30
C PRO A 13 37.12 -22.47 50.11
N LEU A 14 36.21 -22.06 49.21
CA LEU A 14 36.48 -21.06 48.18
C LEU A 14 36.53 -19.67 48.84
N ALA A 15 37.72 -19.06 48.90
CA ALA A 15 37.85 -17.65 49.20
C ALA A 15 37.50 -16.82 47.95
N ALA A 16 36.45 -16.02 48.02
CA ALA A 16 36.08 -15.08 46.96
C ALA A 16 37.01 -13.86 46.99
N VAL A 17 37.82 -13.69 45.94
CA VAL A 17 38.62 -12.48 45.71
C VAL A 17 37.71 -11.44 45.07
N VAL A 18 37.37 -10.39 45.81
CA VAL A 18 36.65 -9.21 45.28
C VAL A 18 37.69 -8.31 44.61
N ALA A 19 37.72 -8.30 43.28
CA ALA A 19 38.48 -7.33 42.51
C ALA A 19 37.68 -6.03 42.38
N THR A 20 38.15 -4.96 43.03
CA THR A 20 37.62 -3.61 42.84
C THR A 20 38.30 -2.95 41.64
N THR A 21 37.56 -2.75 40.55
CA THR A 21 38.00 -1.92 39.42
C THR A 21 37.65 -0.45 39.69
N PRO A 22 38.51 0.50 39.30
CA PRO A 22 38.19 1.92 39.44
C PRO A 22 37.18 2.36 38.37
N VAL A 23 36.14 3.08 38.80
CA VAL A 23 35.16 3.73 37.92
C VAL A 23 35.82 4.93 37.24
N GLN A 24 36.07 4.84 35.94
CA GLN A 24 36.43 5.99 35.11
C GLN A 24 35.17 6.83 34.83
N GLY A 25 35.19 8.08 35.28
CA GLY A 25 34.12 9.05 35.04
C GLY A 25 33.94 9.32 33.55
N SER A 26 32.77 8.95 33.02
CA SER A 26 32.32 9.36 31.69
C SER A 26 31.92 10.83 31.70
N ARG A 27 32.62 11.65 30.91
CA ARG A 27 32.16 12.99 30.56
C ARG A 27 30.88 12.86 29.76
N VAL A 28 29.78 13.41 30.29
CA VAL A 28 28.51 13.58 29.58
C VAL A 28 28.73 14.62 28.48
N GLY A 29 29.05 14.16 27.27
CA GLY A 29 28.85 14.93 26.06
C GLY A 29 27.35 15.03 25.80
N ARG A 30 26.79 16.22 25.94
CA ARG A 30 25.41 16.53 25.59
C ARG A 30 25.26 16.37 24.07
N GLN A 31 24.89 15.18 23.61
CA GLN A 31 24.48 14.95 22.23
C GLN A 31 23.17 15.72 22.03
N LEU A 32 23.24 16.87 21.37
CA LEU A 32 22.07 17.55 20.82
C LEU A 32 21.36 16.54 19.91
N ALA A 33 20.05 16.38 20.12
CA ALA A 33 19.20 15.59 19.24
C ALA A 33 19.38 16.11 17.79
N PRO A 34 19.47 15.24 16.78
CA PRO A 34 19.41 15.69 15.41
C PRO A 34 18.04 16.35 15.18
N GLU A 35 18.05 17.61 14.74
CA GLU A 35 16.86 18.30 14.27
C GLU A 35 16.21 17.51 13.12
N PRO A 36 14.88 17.58 12.96
CA PRO A 36 14.23 16.95 11.83
C PRO A 36 14.70 17.66 10.57
N ASP A 37 15.56 16.98 9.82
CA ASP A 37 16.04 17.43 8.53
C ASP A 37 14.83 17.53 7.61
N ASN A 38 14.38 18.75 7.34
CA ASN A 38 13.31 19.09 6.42
C ASN A 38 13.81 18.89 4.98
N SER A 39 14.14 17.64 4.66
CA SER A 39 14.30 17.19 3.29
C SER A 39 13.09 16.31 3.00
N SER A 40 12.16 16.86 2.23
CA SER A 40 11.16 16.11 1.48
C SER A 40 11.88 15.20 0.50
N ALA A 41 12.45 14.11 1.01
CA ALA A 41 12.88 12.98 0.22
C ALA A 41 11.61 12.36 -0.34
N ASP A 42 11.41 12.58 -1.63
CA ASP A 42 10.27 12.08 -2.38
C ASP A 42 10.22 10.55 -2.25
N ASP A 43 9.19 10.05 -1.54
CA ASP A 43 8.82 8.63 -1.38
C ASP A 43 8.35 8.04 -2.74
N SER A 44 9.04 8.36 -3.84
CA SER A 44 8.46 8.36 -5.18
C SER A 44 8.19 6.94 -5.67
N ALA A 45 6.95 6.52 -5.57
CA ALA A 45 6.40 5.39 -6.29
C ALA A 45 6.42 5.65 -7.80
N ALA A 46 6.57 4.59 -8.60
CA ALA A 46 6.62 4.71 -10.05
C ALA A 46 5.22 4.47 -10.63
N VAL A 47 4.69 5.43 -11.38
CA VAL A 47 3.59 5.20 -12.31
C VAL A 47 4.17 5.05 -13.71
N SER A 48 3.87 3.94 -14.38
CA SER A 48 4.22 3.70 -15.78
C SER A 48 2.94 3.55 -16.60
N GLY A 49 2.79 4.33 -17.67
CA GLY A 49 1.68 4.20 -18.61
C GLY A 49 2.04 3.31 -19.80
N THR A 50 1.06 2.57 -20.34
CA THR A 50 1.16 1.96 -21.67
C THR A 50 0.37 2.82 -22.65
N ASN A 51 1.07 3.65 -23.41
CA ASN A 51 0.43 4.44 -24.48
C ASN A 51 0.16 3.52 -25.67
N SER A 52 -1.06 2.98 -25.76
CA SER A 52 -1.58 2.48 -27.02
C SER A 52 -2.04 3.67 -27.86
N SER A 53 -1.11 4.26 -28.61
CA SER A 53 -1.42 5.27 -29.62
C SER A 53 -2.10 4.59 -30.82
N SER A 54 -3.43 4.61 -30.88
CA SER A 54 -4.14 4.41 -32.13
C SER A 54 -4.28 5.75 -32.85
N SER A 55 -3.46 5.95 -33.87
CA SER A 55 -3.61 7.00 -34.85
C SER A 55 -4.89 6.78 -35.65
N SER A 56 -5.91 7.62 -35.44
CA SER A 56 -7.05 7.74 -36.36
C SER A 56 -7.12 9.17 -36.89
N THR A 57 -6.83 9.29 -38.18
CA THR A 57 -7.10 10.47 -38.99
C THR A 57 -8.61 10.57 -39.24
N GLY A 58 -9.26 11.63 -38.75
CA GLY A 58 -10.68 11.87 -39.03
C GLY A 58 -11.25 13.11 -38.33
N ALA A 59 -11.45 14.18 -39.13
CA ALA A 59 -12.25 15.39 -38.91
C ALA A 59 -12.58 15.80 -37.44
N ALA A 60 -11.87 16.81 -36.95
CA ALA A 60 -12.17 17.47 -35.68
C ALA A 60 -13.47 18.30 -35.76
N ALA A 61 -14.56 17.76 -35.23
CA ALA A 61 -15.64 18.60 -34.71
C ALA A 61 -15.13 19.24 -33.40
N ALA A 62 -15.19 20.57 -33.31
CA ALA A 62 -14.77 21.30 -32.12
C ALA A 62 -15.51 20.78 -30.87
N PRO A 63 -14.82 20.42 -29.77
CA PRO A 63 -15.48 19.99 -28.55
C PRO A 63 -16.28 21.15 -27.95
N ARG A 64 -17.54 20.89 -27.59
CA ARG A 64 -18.31 21.81 -26.74
C ARG A 64 -17.54 22.05 -25.43
N PRO A 65 -17.56 23.26 -24.84
CA PRO A 65 -16.84 23.55 -23.60
C PRO A 65 -17.57 22.93 -22.40
N GLY A 66 -17.52 21.61 -22.30
CA GLY A 66 -17.65 20.90 -21.03
C GLY A 66 -16.34 21.06 -20.27
N ALA A 67 -16.40 21.27 -18.96
CA ALA A 67 -15.22 21.47 -18.10
C ALA A 67 -14.11 20.49 -18.50
N ALA A 68 -13.01 21.03 -19.02
CA ALA A 68 -11.91 20.22 -19.51
C ALA A 68 -11.46 19.27 -18.39
N CYS A 69 -11.42 17.97 -18.67
CA CYS A 69 -10.84 17.01 -17.75
C CYS A 69 -9.43 17.50 -17.40
N ASN A 70 -9.16 17.72 -16.12
CA ASN A 70 -7.85 18.16 -15.67
C ASN A 70 -7.27 17.13 -14.70
N ALA A 71 -6.31 16.34 -15.20
CA ALA A 71 -5.59 15.34 -14.42
C ALA A 71 -4.41 15.94 -13.63
N SER A 72 -4.14 17.25 -13.74
CA SER A 72 -3.04 17.90 -13.02
C SER A 72 -3.05 17.54 -11.54
N GLY A 73 -1.90 17.12 -11.02
CA GLY A 73 -1.74 16.65 -9.64
C GLY A 73 -2.10 15.17 -9.40
N HIS A 74 -2.51 14.44 -10.44
CA HIS A 74 -2.65 12.99 -10.41
C HIS A 74 -1.44 12.31 -11.05
N GLY A 75 -1.16 11.08 -10.63
CA GLY A 75 -0.10 10.27 -11.19
C GLY A 75 -0.47 9.59 -12.51
N THR A 76 -1.74 9.63 -12.92
CA THR A 76 -2.24 9.00 -14.15
C THR A 76 -3.09 9.97 -14.97
N GLU A 77 -3.16 9.71 -16.27
CA GLU A 77 -4.08 10.39 -17.19
C GLU A 77 -5.43 9.67 -17.30
N PHE A 78 -6.46 10.41 -17.74
CA PHE A 78 -7.75 9.82 -18.10
C PHE A 78 -7.63 9.01 -19.40
N GLY A 79 -8.39 7.92 -19.52
CA GLY A 79 -8.45 7.07 -20.69
C GLY A 79 -7.28 6.10 -20.84
N SER A 80 -6.21 6.27 -20.06
CA SER A 80 -5.00 5.46 -20.17
C SER A 80 -4.97 4.32 -19.17
N SER A 81 -4.35 3.22 -19.59
CA SER A 81 -3.91 2.15 -18.69
C SER A 81 -2.67 2.59 -17.91
N PHE A 82 -2.50 2.05 -16.70
CA PHE A 82 -1.34 2.34 -15.88
C PHE A 82 -0.93 1.15 -15.02
N THR A 83 0.35 1.14 -14.66
CA THR A 83 0.92 0.35 -13.58
C THR A 83 1.45 1.31 -12.53
N PHE A 84 1.08 1.10 -11.27
CA PHE A 84 1.61 1.81 -10.12
C PHE A 84 2.23 0.81 -9.14
N GLU A 85 3.44 1.10 -8.67
CA GLU A 85 4.13 0.29 -7.68
C GLU A 85 4.85 1.16 -6.65
N CYS A 86 4.64 0.85 -5.37
CA CYS A 86 5.51 1.35 -4.31
C CYS A 86 6.92 0.80 -4.47
N ARG A 87 7.91 1.57 -4.01
CA ARG A 87 9.29 1.10 -3.86
C ARG A 87 9.37 -0.07 -2.88
N GLU A 88 10.50 -0.78 -2.91
CA GLU A 88 10.76 -1.89 -1.99
C GLU A 88 10.58 -1.46 -0.53
N SER A 89 9.98 -2.33 0.29
CA SER A 89 9.67 -2.08 1.70
C SER A 89 8.67 -0.95 2.00
N TYR A 90 8.09 -0.33 0.97
CA TYR A 90 6.98 0.61 1.10
C TYR A 90 5.67 -0.07 0.70
N ALA A 91 4.57 0.38 1.30
CA ALA A 91 3.24 -0.09 0.97
C ALA A 91 2.27 1.07 0.75
N LEU A 92 1.18 0.77 0.04
CA LEU A 92 0.12 1.74 -0.22
C LEU A 92 -0.49 2.24 1.09
N SER A 93 -0.43 3.56 1.27
CA SER A 93 -0.95 4.27 2.44
C SER A 93 -2.16 5.14 2.10
N ALA A 94 -2.26 5.62 0.86
CA ALA A 94 -3.42 6.38 0.40
C ALA A 94 -3.75 6.13 -1.08
N VAL A 95 -5.04 6.29 -1.39
CA VAL A 95 -5.59 6.25 -2.74
C VAL A 95 -6.46 7.50 -2.91
N GLY A 96 -6.11 8.31 -3.90
CA GLY A 96 -6.85 9.48 -4.35
C GLY A 96 -7.31 9.29 -5.79
N SER A 97 -8.51 9.79 -6.12
CA SER A 97 -8.94 9.78 -7.51
C SER A 97 -10.01 10.82 -7.83
N ARG A 98 -9.83 11.47 -8.98
CA ARG A 98 -10.77 12.41 -9.59
C ARG A 98 -11.50 11.79 -10.76
N TYR A 99 -12.80 12.01 -10.83
CA TYR A 99 -13.64 11.62 -11.96
C TYR A 99 -13.72 12.72 -13.03
N CYS A 100 -13.77 12.33 -14.31
CA CYS A 100 -14.16 13.21 -15.40
C CYS A 100 -15.38 12.67 -16.14
N SER A 101 -16.43 13.49 -16.24
CA SER A 101 -17.68 13.13 -16.92
C SER A 101 -17.56 13.04 -18.44
N ALA A 102 -16.65 13.80 -19.06
CA ALA A 102 -16.46 13.77 -20.51
C ALA A 102 -15.95 12.40 -20.98
N THR A 103 -14.94 11.86 -20.30
CA THR A 103 -14.41 10.51 -20.57
C THR A 103 -15.29 9.44 -19.94
N GLY A 104 -15.85 9.71 -18.76
CA GLY A 104 -16.47 8.70 -17.90
C GLY A 104 -15.42 7.86 -17.17
N ASP A 105 -14.30 8.49 -16.86
CA ASP A 105 -13.11 7.84 -16.32
C ASP A 105 -12.52 8.60 -15.13
N ARG A 106 -11.56 7.97 -14.45
CA ARG A 106 -10.86 8.46 -13.28
C ARG A 106 -9.36 8.59 -13.51
N ALA A 107 -8.81 9.72 -13.06
CA ALA A 107 -7.37 9.89 -12.84
C ALA A 107 -7.03 9.50 -11.39
N TRP A 108 -5.83 8.97 -11.17
CA TRP A 108 -5.44 8.31 -9.91
C TRP A 108 -4.18 8.92 -9.33
N ASN A 109 -4.16 9.03 -8.01
CA ASN A 109 -2.97 9.35 -7.24
C ASN A 109 -2.86 8.35 -6.08
N TYR A 110 -1.64 7.98 -5.75
CA TYR A 110 -1.35 6.99 -4.73
C TYR A 110 -0.21 7.49 -3.86
N SER A 111 -0.29 7.19 -2.58
CA SER A 111 0.81 7.45 -1.65
C SER A 111 1.30 6.12 -1.09
N CYS A 112 2.62 6.06 -0.92
CA CYS A 112 3.29 4.97 -0.26
C CYS A 112 3.91 5.50 1.03
N THR A 113 4.13 4.63 2.00
CA THR A 113 4.90 5.01 3.19
C THR A 113 5.75 3.83 3.65
N TYR A 114 6.83 4.14 4.35
CA TYR A 114 7.64 3.13 4.99
C TYR A 114 6.89 2.58 6.19
N MET A 115 6.69 1.28 6.16
CA MET A 115 5.65 0.63 6.93
C MET A 115 6.22 -0.29 8.03
N GLY A 116 7.55 -0.33 8.16
CA GLY A 116 8.27 -1.19 9.09
C GLY A 116 7.89 -2.66 8.95
N LEU A 117 7.55 -3.10 7.73
CA LEU A 117 7.09 -4.46 7.42
C LEU A 117 8.26 -5.46 7.29
N GLY A 118 9.49 -5.06 7.62
CA GLY A 118 10.70 -5.80 7.22
C GLY A 118 10.81 -5.91 5.70
N GLN A 119 11.47 -6.96 5.22
CA GLN A 119 11.62 -7.19 3.79
C GLN A 119 10.27 -7.66 3.23
N LEU A 120 9.78 -6.96 2.21
CA LEU A 120 8.67 -7.46 1.41
C LEU A 120 9.22 -8.47 0.39
N GLY A 121 8.67 -9.68 0.44
CA GLY A 121 9.03 -10.80 -0.42
C GLY A 121 7.80 -11.46 -1.04
N GLU A 122 8.05 -12.45 -1.91
CA GLU A 122 7.00 -13.26 -2.55
C GLU A 122 5.92 -12.40 -3.23
N CYS A 123 6.35 -11.35 -3.93
CA CYS A 123 5.44 -10.45 -4.63
C CYS A 123 4.89 -11.08 -5.91
N TYR A 124 3.59 -10.93 -6.15
CA TYR A 124 2.95 -11.32 -7.41
C TYR A 124 1.83 -10.37 -7.77
N TRP A 125 1.59 -10.24 -9.07
CA TRP A 125 0.39 -9.61 -9.60
C TRP A 125 -0.76 -10.60 -9.60
N SER A 126 -1.93 -10.17 -9.13
CA SER A 126 -3.15 -10.95 -9.28
C SER A 126 -3.51 -11.13 -10.77
N PRO A 127 -4.35 -12.12 -11.10
CA PRO A 127 -5.20 -12.05 -12.29
C PRO A 127 -6.06 -10.78 -12.27
N PHE A 128 -6.77 -10.48 -13.37
CA PHE A 128 -7.78 -9.42 -13.31
C PHE A 128 -8.81 -9.76 -12.23
N ALA A 129 -8.94 -8.84 -11.29
CA ALA A 129 -9.84 -8.92 -10.14
C ALA A 129 -11.31 -8.68 -10.52
N ASN A 130 -11.55 -8.21 -11.75
CA ASN A 130 -12.88 -7.98 -12.28
C ASN A 130 -12.91 -7.95 -13.80
N ASP A 131 -14.07 -8.26 -14.34
CA ASP A 131 -14.46 -7.90 -15.71
C ASP A 131 -15.03 -6.47 -15.76
N LEU A 132 -15.11 -5.91 -16.97
CA LEU A 132 -15.76 -4.63 -17.21
C LEU A 132 -17.25 -4.72 -16.86
N GLY A 133 -17.77 -3.69 -16.20
CA GLY A 133 -19.14 -3.61 -15.71
C GLY A 133 -19.42 -4.44 -14.45
N SER A 134 -18.55 -5.38 -14.12
CA SER A 134 -18.70 -6.27 -12.97
C SER A 134 -18.17 -5.65 -11.68
N VAL A 135 -18.59 -6.24 -10.55
CA VAL A 135 -18.06 -5.89 -9.23
C VAL A 135 -16.57 -6.18 -9.18
N LEU A 136 -15.79 -5.23 -8.67
CA LEU A 136 -14.42 -5.45 -8.25
C LEU A 136 -14.41 -5.96 -6.82
N TRP A 137 -13.82 -7.11 -6.58
CA TRP A 137 -13.60 -7.61 -5.23
C TRP A 137 -12.33 -8.44 -5.19
N TYR A 138 -11.30 -7.91 -4.53
CA TYR A 138 -10.05 -8.64 -4.35
C TYR A 138 -9.39 -8.28 -3.03
N GLN A 139 -8.91 -9.30 -2.34
CA GLN A 139 -8.12 -9.18 -1.14
C GLN A 139 -6.89 -10.06 -1.30
N CYS A 140 -5.71 -9.49 -1.07
CA CYS A 140 -4.46 -10.24 -1.16
C CYS A 140 -4.49 -11.47 -0.23
N PRO A 141 -4.29 -12.69 -0.77
CA PRO A 141 -4.26 -13.91 0.03
C PRO A 141 -2.96 -14.02 0.83
N PHE A 142 -2.83 -15.10 1.63
CA PHE A 142 -1.61 -15.46 2.36
C PHE A 142 -1.01 -14.34 3.25
N ASN A 143 -1.88 -13.56 3.92
CA ASN A 143 -1.48 -12.40 4.73
C ASN A 143 -0.61 -11.35 4.00
N SER A 144 -0.70 -11.31 2.67
CA SER A 144 -0.03 -10.30 1.86
C SER A 144 -0.79 -8.97 1.88
N LEU A 145 -0.07 -7.87 1.65
CA LEU A 145 -0.60 -6.52 1.52
C LEU A 145 -0.51 -6.03 0.07
N VAL A 146 -1.27 -4.97 -0.24
CA VAL A 146 -1.25 -4.33 -1.55
C VAL A 146 -0.07 -3.37 -1.64
N THR A 147 0.79 -3.54 -2.65
CA THR A 147 1.94 -2.68 -2.92
C THR A 147 1.87 -2.01 -4.30
N GLY A 148 0.86 -2.34 -5.10
CA GLY A 148 0.69 -1.77 -6.42
C GLY A 148 -0.67 -2.06 -7.03
N PHE A 149 -1.00 -1.29 -8.05
CA PHE A 149 -2.20 -1.43 -8.86
C PHE A 149 -1.84 -1.41 -10.34
N TYR A 150 -2.51 -2.26 -11.11
CA TYR A 150 -2.53 -2.15 -12.56
C TYR A 150 -3.97 -2.00 -12.99
N SER A 151 -4.23 -1.11 -13.93
CA SER A 151 -5.57 -0.90 -14.44
C SER A 151 -5.59 -0.68 -15.94
N GLU A 152 -6.56 -1.30 -16.59
CA GLU A 152 -6.88 -1.06 -18.00
C GLU A 152 -8.21 -0.34 -18.10
N TYR A 153 -8.23 0.77 -18.84
CA TYR A 153 -9.44 1.49 -19.18
C TYR A 153 -10.03 1.01 -20.50
N ASP A 154 -11.35 0.91 -20.55
CA ASP A 154 -12.11 0.61 -21.76
C ASP A 154 -13.07 1.76 -22.08
N GLU A 155 -12.89 2.36 -23.25
CA GLU A 155 -13.68 3.52 -23.70
C GLU A 155 -15.15 3.16 -23.96
N ALA A 156 -15.41 1.96 -24.51
CA ALA A 156 -16.76 1.56 -24.88
C ALA A 156 -17.63 1.34 -23.64
N GLN A 157 -17.07 0.76 -22.58
CA GLN A 157 -17.75 0.52 -21.31
C GLN A 157 -17.64 1.67 -20.33
N LYS A 158 -16.70 2.62 -20.56
CA LYS A 158 -16.35 3.70 -19.64
C LYS A 158 -16.07 3.14 -18.25
N ASP A 159 -15.19 2.15 -18.22
CA ASP A 159 -14.91 1.37 -17.03
C ASP A 159 -13.47 0.84 -17.02
N ARG A 160 -13.02 0.38 -15.85
CA ARG A 160 -11.70 -0.15 -15.61
C ARG A 160 -11.71 -1.59 -15.10
N ARG A 161 -10.78 -2.41 -15.60
CA ARG A 161 -10.37 -3.67 -14.96
C ARG A 161 -9.12 -3.45 -14.12
N TRP A 162 -8.97 -4.25 -13.08
CA TRP A 162 -7.94 -4.05 -12.06
C TRP A 162 -7.15 -5.31 -11.79
N LYS A 163 -5.84 -5.16 -11.54
CA LYS A 163 -4.99 -6.15 -10.86
C LYS A 163 -4.33 -5.48 -9.67
N LEU A 164 -4.03 -6.27 -8.65
CA LEU A 164 -3.35 -5.85 -7.44
C LEU A 164 -2.00 -6.53 -7.37
N LYS A 165 -0.95 -5.79 -7.01
CA LYS A 165 0.33 -6.38 -6.62
C LYS A 165 0.26 -6.71 -5.14
N CYS A 166 0.39 -7.99 -4.82
CA CYS A 166 0.38 -8.49 -3.46
C CYS A 166 1.80 -8.89 -3.06
N CYS A 167 2.28 -8.42 -1.91
CA CYS A 167 3.57 -8.82 -1.34
C CYS A 167 3.39 -9.30 0.10
N ARG A 168 4.15 -10.33 0.48
CA ARG A 168 4.17 -10.85 1.84
C ARG A 168 5.29 -10.19 2.63
N SER A 169 5.03 -9.92 3.89
CA SER A 169 6.06 -9.52 4.85
C SER A 169 6.64 -10.78 5.50
N ASP A 170 7.96 -10.82 5.67
CA ASP A 170 8.68 -11.90 6.36
C ASP A 170 8.58 -11.82 7.90
N SER A 171 8.28 -10.64 8.42
CA SER A 171 8.44 -10.28 9.82
C SER A 171 7.16 -9.73 10.45
N SER A 172 6.05 -9.73 9.71
CA SER A 172 4.79 -9.17 10.17
C SER A 172 3.58 -9.95 9.69
N VAL A 173 2.56 -10.01 10.55
CA VAL A 173 1.26 -10.61 10.24
C VAL A 173 0.18 -9.54 10.27
N LEU A 174 -0.69 -9.59 9.26
CA LEU A 174 -1.87 -8.73 9.17
C LEU A 174 -3.05 -9.38 9.90
N TYR A 175 -3.75 -8.62 10.74
CA TYR A 175 -4.87 -9.08 11.55
C TYR A 175 -5.92 -7.98 11.75
N ASN A 176 -7.06 -8.31 12.34
CA ASN A 176 -8.17 -7.38 12.60
C ASN A 176 -8.51 -6.51 11.38
N CYS A 177 -8.76 -7.18 10.25
CA CYS A 177 -9.10 -6.54 9.00
C CYS A 177 -10.51 -5.95 9.03
N GLN A 178 -10.67 -4.79 8.40
CA GLN A 178 -11.92 -4.07 8.33
C GLN A 178 -12.13 -3.49 6.93
N ASN A 179 -13.39 -3.50 6.47
CA ASN A 179 -13.81 -2.79 5.27
C ASN A 179 -14.06 -1.33 5.63
N SER A 180 -13.61 -0.43 4.76
CA SER A 180 -13.97 0.97 4.86
C SER A 180 -15.45 1.17 4.52
N LEU A 181 -16.01 2.29 4.96
CA LEU A 181 -17.18 2.85 4.27
C LEU A 181 -16.81 3.20 2.83
N PRO A 182 -17.79 3.41 1.94
CA PRO A 182 -17.51 3.85 0.59
C PRO A 182 -16.66 5.13 0.56
N ALA A 183 -15.50 5.05 -0.09
CA ALA A 183 -14.49 6.11 -0.15
C ALA A 183 -14.86 7.25 -1.12
N ASN A 184 -15.91 7.07 -1.91
CA ASN A 184 -16.46 8.08 -2.80
C ASN A 184 -17.98 7.92 -2.96
N THR A 185 -18.61 8.96 -3.48
CA THR A 185 -19.91 8.90 -4.16
C THR A 185 -19.69 8.69 -5.66
N PRO A 186 -20.71 8.24 -6.43
CA PRO A 186 -20.63 8.23 -7.89
C PRO A 186 -20.25 9.62 -8.40
N THR A 187 -19.31 9.68 -9.35
CA THR A 187 -18.71 10.89 -9.95
C THR A 187 -18.00 11.85 -8.99
N GLY A 188 -18.02 11.59 -7.68
CA GLY A 188 -17.31 12.36 -6.68
C GLY A 188 -15.82 12.00 -6.57
N GLU A 189 -15.08 12.90 -5.93
CA GLU A 189 -13.69 12.67 -5.52
C GLU A 189 -13.60 11.44 -4.61
N LEU A 190 -12.52 10.67 -4.78
CA LEU A 190 -12.16 9.55 -3.93
C LEU A 190 -10.96 9.97 -3.09
N HIS A 191 -11.09 9.80 -1.77
CA HIS A 191 -9.97 9.94 -0.86
C HIS A 191 -10.05 8.84 0.21
N PHE A 192 -9.04 7.97 0.22
CA PHE A 192 -8.88 6.94 1.23
C PHE A 192 -7.44 6.93 1.72
N SER A 193 -7.26 6.85 3.03
CA SER A 193 -5.95 6.71 3.66
C SER A 193 -6.02 5.76 4.84
N VAL A 194 -4.96 5.01 5.06
CA VAL A 194 -4.74 4.24 6.29
C VAL A 194 -3.87 5.05 7.25
N PHE A 195 -4.09 4.86 8.55
CA PHE A 195 -3.35 5.57 9.60
C PHE A 195 -2.74 4.59 10.61
N GLY A 196 -1.67 5.02 11.26
CA GLY A 196 -1.01 4.25 12.31
C GLY A 196 -0.49 2.91 11.80
N ASN A 197 -0.89 1.82 12.46
CA ASN A 197 -0.46 0.46 12.11
C ASN A 197 -1.47 -0.28 11.21
N TYR A 198 -2.17 0.44 10.32
CA TYR A 198 -3.06 -0.16 9.33
C TYR A 198 -2.44 -0.19 7.92
N PHE A 199 -2.73 -1.24 7.17
CA PHE A 199 -2.17 -1.49 5.84
C PHE A 199 -3.27 -1.91 4.87
N LEU A 200 -3.18 -1.43 3.64
CA LEU A 200 -4.12 -1.80 2.60
C LEU A 200 -3.93 -3.28 2.20
N ARG A 201 -5.01 -4.04 2.23
CA ARG A 201 -5.02 -5.48 1.91
C ARG A 201 -5.90 -5.82 0.70
N GLY A 202 -6.84 -4.96 0.34
CA GLY A 202 -7.75 -5.24 -0.74
C GLY A 202 -8.61 -4.06 -1.13
N VAL A 203 -9.41 -4.27 -2.17
CA VAL A 203 -10.33 -3.30 -2.75
C VAL A 203 -11.64 -3.99 -3.10
N PHE A 204 -12.72 -3.26 -2.89
CA PHE A 204 -14.05 -3.61 -3.34
C PHE A 204 -14.64 -2.40 -4.08
N ALA A 205 -15.27 -2.61 -5.24
CA ALA A 205 -16.00 -1.54 -5.90
C ALA A 205 -17.22 -2.04 -6.66
N THR A 206 -18.33 -1.33 -6.51
CA THR A 206 -19.52 -1.53 -7.33
C THR A 206 -19.51 -0.60 -8.53
N PHE A 207 -19.91 -1.12 -9.68
CA PHE A 207 -20.04 -0.36 -10.91
C PHE A 207 -21.49 0.11 -11.08
N LYS A 208 -21.68 1.37 -11.44
CA LYS A 208 -23.00 1.94 -11.75
C LYS A 208 -22.98 2.65 -13.09
N ARG A 209 -23.95 2.31 -13.93
CA ARG A 209 -24.24 3.00 -15.18
C ARG A 209 -25.53 3.81 -15.04
N ASN A 210 -25.44 5.11 -15.22
CA ASN A 210 -26.57 6.04 -15.25
C ASN A 210 -26.78 6.55 -16.68
N VAL A 211 -27.58 5.81 -17.43
CA VAL A 211 -27.87 6.10 -18.84
C VAL A 211 -28.51 7.47 -19.03
N ARG A 212 -29.31 7.95 -18.06
CA ARG A 212 -29.99 9.25 -18.18
C ARG A 212 -29.04 10.44 -18.08
N ARG A 213 -27.96 10.31 -17.31
CA ARG A 213 -26.95 11.37 -17.12
C ARG A 213 -25.68 11.13 -17.94
N GLY A 214 -25.58 9.98 -18.61
CA GLY A 214 -24.35 9.57 -19.31
C GLY A 214 -23.18 9.30 -18.35
N GLU A 215 -23.46 9.09 -17.07
CA GLU A 215 -22.45 8.89 -16.03
C GLU A 215 -22.27 7.39 -15.77
N THR A 216 -21.04 6.94 -15.91
CA THR A 216 -20.65 5.55 -15.62
C THR A 216 -19.44 5.61 -14.72
N ASP A 217 -19.54 4.99 -13.53
CA ASP A 217 -18.49 5.12 -12.52
C ASP A 217 -18.54 4.00 -11.46
N ARG A 218 -17.41 3.81 -10.77
CA ARG A 218 -17.24 2.88 -9.66
C ARG A 218 -17.30 3.60 -8.32
N ARG A 219 -17.95 2.95 -7.35
CA ARG A 219 -17.95 3.33 -5.93
C ARG A 219 -17.04 2.38 -5.16
N PHE A 220 -15.91 2.90 -4.68
CA PHE A 220 -14.83 2.14 -4.06
C PHE A 220 -14.97 2.03 -2.55
N GLN A 221 -14.48 0.93 -2.01
CA GLN A 221 -14.23 0.62 -0.62
C GLN A 221 -12.89 -0.12 -0.55
N PHE A 222 -12.23 -0.04 0.59
CA PHE A 222 -10.91 -0.62 0.77
C PHE A 222 -10.90 -1.51 2.01
N VAL A 223 -10.10 -2.58 1.94
CA VAL A 223 -9.86 -3.47 3.07
C VAL A 223 -8.54 -3.06 3.70
N SER A 224 -8.56 -2.73 4.99
CA SER A 224 -7.36 -2.40 5.75
C SER A 224 -7.20 -3.32 6.95
N CYS A 225 -5.97 -3.65 7.33
CA CYS A 225 -5.69 -4.56 8.45
C CYS A 225 -4.62 -3.97 9.35
N LYS A 226 -4.68 -4.30 10.65
CA LYS A 226 -3.60 -3.99 11.59
C LYS A 226 -2.39 -4.88 11.33
N LYS A 227 -1.20 -4.38 11.63
CA LYS A 227 0.05 -5.16 11.68
C LYS A 227 0.49 -5.41 13.12
N ARG A 228 0.99 -6.62 13.35
CA ARG A 228 1.84 -6.98 14.49
C ARG A 228 3.07 -7.73 13.98
N SER A 229 4.15 -7.70 14.74
CA SER A 229 5.33 -8.51 14.46
C SER A 229 4.97 -9.98 14.37
N GLY A 230 5.53 -10.68 13.39
CA GLY A 230 5.57 -12.14 13.35
C GLY A 230 6.52 -12.63 14.42
N ASN A 231 6.14 -13.70 15.13
CA ASN A 231 7.03 -14.41 16.05
C ASN A 231 7.97 -15.32 15.26
#